data_AF-A0AAV5JNX1-F1
#
_entry.id   AF-A0AAV5JNX1-F1
#
_cell.length_a   1.000
_cell.length_b   1.000
_cell.length_c   1.000
_cell.angle_alpha   90.00
_cell.angle_beta   90.00
_cell.angle_gamma   90.00
#
_symmetry.space_group_name_H-M   'P 1'
#
loop_
_entity.id
_entity.type
_entity.pdbx_description
1 polymer ?
#
loop_
_entity_poly.entity_id
_entity_poly.type
_entity_poly.pdbx_seq_one_letter_code
_entity_poly.pdbx_strand_id
1 'polypeptide(L)'
;MATQLVSSGSSPSFSSLVVNPMPIYGSISIQGLSPNMNDRWFIKENLCQPDVMGGLPLHFFAVYDGHGSYHVSSLCEDLMHTFVAEELMHIQNVSRGGNDGSGVNTSSLAQCTHQQGWEDLIQRALKNSFERMDQAALGNCSCDRASNICRCRSFVYNISGSTANVAILSLHHIMIANCGISRAVLCRGGKAFPLSQDHKVILF
;
A
#
# COMPACT_ATOMS: atom_id res chain seq x y z
N MET A 1 -7.83 -6.42 1.16
CA MET A 1 -6.64 -5.76 1.72
C MET A 1 -7.01 -5.21 3.09
N ALA A 2 -6.15 -5.42 4.09
CA ALA A 2 -6.34 -4.93 5.46
C ALA A 2 -5.20 -3.97 5.80
N THR A 3 -5.54 -2.84 6.43
CA THR A 3 -4.57 -1.81 6.85
C THR A 3 -4.54 -1.74 8.37
N GLN A 4 -3.34 -1.73 8.96
CA GLN A 4 -3.14 -1.53 10.39
C GLN A 4 -2.19 -0.34 10.62
N LEU A 5 -2.58 0.60 11.47
CA LEU A 5 -1.81 1.77 11.85
C LEU A 5 -1.34 1.62 13.30
N VAL A 6 -0.06 1.90 13.56
CA VAL A 6 0.51 1.88 14.92
C VAL A 6 1.26 3.17 15.20
N SER A 7 0.83 3.89 16.24
CA SER A 7 1.47 5.12 16.74
C SER A 7 2.43 4.84 17.90
N SER A 8 3.51 5.62 17.99
CA SER A 8 4.37 5.69 19.18
C SER A 8 3.92 6.83 20.10
N GLY A 9 3.64 6.53 21.37
CA GLY A 9 3.15 7.52 22.33
C GLY A 9 4.28 8.27 23.03
N SER A 10 4.57 9.50 22.60
CA SER A 10 5.17 10.59 23.39
C SER A 10 5.36 11.84 22.54
N SER A 11 4.89 13.00 23.00
CA SER A 11 5.10 14.31 22.39
C SER A 11 6.48 14.88 22.77
N PRO A 12 7.37 15.20 21.81
CA PRO A 12 8.66 15.82 22.12
C PRO A 12 8.60 17.36 22.06
N SER A 13 9.40 18.00 22.91
CA SER A 13 9.66 19.44 22.95
C SER A 13 10.53 19.88 21.76
N PHE A 14 10.16 21.00 21.13
CA PHE A 14 10.74 21.53 19.89
C PHE A 14 12.12 22.17 20.07
N SER A 15 13.16 21.63 19.40
CA SER A 15 14.30 22.39 18.81
C SER A 15 15.27 21.47 18.04
N SER A 16 14.89 20.99 16.85
CA SER A 16 15.80 20.47 15.80
C SER A 16 15.01 20.42 14.48
N LEU A 17 15.70 20.48 13.33
CA LEU A 17 15.05 20.15 12.04
C LEU A 17 14.44 18.75 12.18
N VAL A 18 13.12 18.68 12.18
CA VAL A 18 12.40 17.41 12.31
C VAL A 18 12.58 16.68 10.97
N VAL A 19 13.36 15.61 10.98
CA VAL A 19 13.56 14.72 9.83
C VAL A 19 13.00 13.35 10.17
N ASN A 20 12.50 12.63 9.17
CA ASN A 20 12.27 11.19 9.28
C ASN A 20 13.47 10.48 8.66
N PRO A 21 14.45 10.00 9.46
CA PRO A 21 15.61 9.32 8.92
C PRO A 21 15.25 7.90 8.49
N MET A 22 15.90 7.42 7.43
CA MET A 22 15.79 6.02 7.03
C MET A 22 16.23 5.11 8.18
N PRO A 23 15.41 4.13 8.61
CA PRO A 23 15.83 3.19 9.64
C PRO A 23 16.98 2.32 9.12
N ILE A 24 17.78 1.80 10.04
CA ILE A 24 18.76 0.75 9.72
C ILE A 24 17.97 -0.51 9.35
N TYR A 25 18.24 -1.06 8.17
CA TYR A 25 17.56 -2.25 7.67
C TYR A 25 18.55 -3.24 7.06
N GLY A 26 18.09 -4.48 6.93
CA GLY A 26 18.71 -5.53 6.14
C GLY A 26 17.62 -6.38 5.49
N SER A 27 17.92 -6.93 4.33
CA SER A 27 17.02 -7.83 3.60
C SER A 27 17.79 -9.03 3.07
N ILE A 28 17.10 -10.16 2.97
CA ILE A 28 17.60 -11.38 2.33
C ILE A 28 16.43 -12.05 1.64
N SER A 29 16.67 -12.56 0.44
CA SER A 29 15.69 -13.31 -0.34
C SER A 29 16.40 -14.45 -1.05
N ILE A 30 15.95 -15.67 -0.83
CA ILE A 30 16.62 -16.90 -1.29
C ILE A 30 15.60 -17.83 -1.93
N GLN A 31 15.97 -18.46 -3.04
CA GLN A 31 15.09 -19.39 -3.77
C GLN A 31 14.77 -20.66 -2.97
N GLY A 32 15.68 -21.09 -2.11
CA GLY A 32 15.54 -22.35 -1.37
C GLY A 32 15.40 -23.54 -2.32
N LEU A 33 14.43 -24.42 -2.01
CA LEU A 33 14.16 -25.65 -2.78
C LEU A 33 13.22 -25.44 -3.97
N SER A 34 12.63 -24.26 -4.10
CA SER A 34 11.72 -23.96 -5.22
C SER A 34 12.48 -24.05 -6.55
N PRO A 35 11.87 -24.55 -7.64
CA PRO A 35 12.52 -24.55 -8.95
C PRO A 35 12.70 -23.13 -9.52
N ASN A 36 11.89 -22.16 -9.07
CA ASN A 36 11.95 -20.77 -9.52
C ASN A 36 11.85 -19.82 -8.32
N MET A 37 12.57 -18.68 -8.41
CA MET A 37 12.47 -17.60 -7.44
C MET A 37 11.31 -16.66 -7.80
N ASN A 38 10.15 -16.86 -7.16
CA ASN A 38 8.97 -16.02 -7.40
C ASN A 38 8.83 -14.87 -6.39
N ASP A 39 9.57 -14.90 -5.29
CA ASP A 39 9.53 -13.86 -4.26
C ASP A 39 10.25 -12.60 -4.74
N ARG A 40 9.65 -11.45 -4.49
CA ARG A 40 10.24 -10.12 -4.71
C ARG A 40 10.12 -9.29 -3.45
N TRP A 41 10.96 -8.28 -3.34
CA TRP A 41 10.90 -7.29 -2.28
C TRP A 41 11.38 -5.95 -2.81
N PHE A 42 10.92 -4.86 -2.21
CA PHE A 42 11.31 -3.52 -2.64
C PHE A 42 11.43 -2.58 -1.45
N ILE A 43 12.45 -1.73 -1.45
CA ILE A 43 12.69 -0.73 -0.42
C ILE A 43 12.95 0.61 -1.10
N LYS A 44 12.24 1.66 -0.66
CA LYS A 44 12.41 3.02 -1.16
C LYS A 44 12.51 4.00 0.00
N GLU A 45 13.69 4.59 0.13
CA GLU A 45 13.89 5.78 0.97
C GLU A 45 13.21 7.00 0.34
N ASN A 46 12.70 7.91 1.18
CA ASN A 46 12.03 9.15 0.77
C ASN A 46 11.01 8.94 -0.36
N LEU A 47 10.08 7.98 -0.16
CA LEU A 47 9.05 7.62 -1.12
C LEU A 47 8.24 8.85 -1.56
N CYS A 48 7.67 9.56 -0.59
CA CYS A 48 6.85 10.76 -0.78
C CYS A 48 6.74 11.56 0.53
N GLN A 49 6.14 12.75 0.48
CA GLN A 49 6.01 13.68 1.61
C GLN A 49 4.58 14.25 1.67
N PRO A 50 3.56 13.44 2.04
CA PRO A 50 2.19 13.91 2.04
C PRO A 50 1.92 14.82 3.26
N ASP A 51 1.25 15.95 3.02
CA ASP A 51 0.91 16.94 4.05
C ASP A 51 0.10 16.33 5.21
N VAL A 52 -0.79 15.38 4.91
CA VAL A 52 -1.62 14.67 5.89
C VAL A 52 -0.80 13.89 6.93
N MET A 53 0.47 13.58 6.62
CA MET A 53 1.43 12.92 7.52
C MET A 53 2.47 13.89 8.10
N GLY A 54 2.18 15.19 8.06
CA GLY A 54 3.06 16.24 8.58
C GLY A 54 4.16 16.69 7.60
N GLY A 55 4.05 16.34 6.31
CA GLY A 55 4.97 16.80 5.27
C GLY A 55 6.41 16.28 5.39
N LEU A 56 6.62 15.24 6.20
CA LEU A 56 7.92 14.58 6.35
C LEU A 56 8.06 13.40 5.37
N PRO A 57 9.30 13.05 4.96
CA PRO A 57 9.52 11.91 4.09
C PRO A 57 8.96 10.62 4.68
N LEU A 58 8.30 9.81 3.86
CA LEU A 58 7.90 8.45 4.19
C LEU A 58 8.90 7.45 3.60
N HIS A 59 9.13 6.34 4.28
CA HIS A 59 9.94 5.22 3.77
C HIS A 59 9.05 4.03 3.45
N PHE A 60 9.36 3.33 2.37
CA PHE A 60 8.57 2.21 1.87
C PHE A 60 9.37 0.92 1.92
N PHE A 61 8.73 -0.15 2.39
CA PHE A 61 9.24 -1.50 2.38
C PHE A 61 8.12 -2.42 1.92
N ALA A 62 8.42 -3.41 1.10
CA ALA A 62 7.43 -4.39 0.71
C ALA A 62 8.04 -5.75 0.42
N VAL A 63 7.24 -6.79 0.65
CA VAL A 63 7.52 -8.17 0.27
C VAL A 63 6.34 -8.69 -0.54
N TYR A 64 6.67 -9.41 -1.61
CA TYR A 64 5.74 -9.97 -2.58
C TYR A 64 6.05 -11.45 -2.77
N ASP A 65 5.16 -12.33 -2.32
CA ASP A 65 5.27 -13.78 -2.54
C ASP A 65 4.43 -14.14 -3.77
N GLY A 66 5.12 -14.47 -4.87
CA GLY A 66 4.51 -14.75 -6.16
C GLY A 66 4.13 -16.23 -6.32
N HIS A 67 2.93 -16.50 -6.83
CA HIS A 67 2.45 -17.84 -7.12
C HIS A 67 1.97 -17.97 -8.57
N GLY A 68 2.06 -19.18 -9.14
CA GLY A 68 1.83 -19.43 -10.57
C GLY A 68 3.02 -19.01 -11.44
N SER A 69 3.56 -17.80 -11.23
CA SER A 69 4.86 -17.34 -11.76
C SER A 69 5.34 -16.08 -11.02
N TYR A 70 6.55 -15.60 -11.32
CA TYR A 70 7.13 -14.38 -10.76
C TYR A 70 6.60 -13.07 -11.39
N HIS A 71 5.74 -13.12 -12.41
CA HIS A 71 5.40 -11.93 -13.20
C HIS A 71 4.63 -10.88 -12.39
N VAL A 72 3.66 -11.30 -11.57
CA VAL A 72 2.86 -10.36 -10.76
C VAL A 72 3.67 -9.80 -9.60
N SER A 73 4.52 -10.62 -8.95
CA SER A 73 5.41 -10.13 -7.89
C SER A 73 6.46 -9.16 -8.45
N SER A 74 6.98 -9.41 -9.66
CA SER A 74 7.87 -8.47 -10.36
C SER A 74 7.15 -7.17 -10.73
N LEU A 75 5.90 -7.24 -11.20
CA LEU A 75 5.10 -6.05 -11.48
C LEU A 75 4.83 -5.24 -10.20
N CYS A 76 4.61 -5.93 -9.07
CA CYS A 76 4.48 -5.30 -7.77
C CYS A 76 5.77 -4.57 -7.36
N GLU A 77 6.94 -5.18 -7.54
CA GLU A 77 8.25 -4.55 -7.32
C GLU A 77 8.39 -3.26 -8.15
N ASP A 78 8.02 -3.32 -9.44
CA ASP A 78 8.15 -2.20 -10.37
C ASP A 78 7.17 -1.04 -10.13
N LEU A 79 5.92 -1.33 -9.73
CA LEU A 79 4.84 -0.32 -9.77
C LEU A 79 4.16 -0.02 -8.43
N MET A 80 4.19 -0.93 -7.44
CA MET A 80 3.37 -0.75 -6.22
C MET A 80 3.77 0.51 -5.46
N HIS A 81 5.07 0.75 -5.32
CA HIS A 81 5.60 1.92 -4.64
C HIS A 81 5.17 3.23 -5.33
N THR A 82 5.10 3.24 -6.66
CA THR A 82 4.63 4.38 -7.47
C THR A 82 3.15 4.65 -7.20
N PHE A 83 2.29 3.63 -7.26
CA PHE A 83 0.86 3.81 -6.96
C PHE A 83 0.62 4.28 -5.53
N VAL A 84 1.34 3.72 -4.55
CA VAL A 84 1.27 4.17 -3.16
C VAL A 84 1.72 5.62 -3.02
N ALA A 85 2.85 6.01 -3.62
CA ALA A 85 3.32 7.38 -3.55
C ALA A 85 2.31 8.37 -4.15
N GLU A 86 1.77 8.05 -5.33
CA GLU A 86 0.78 8.88 -6.00
C GLU A 86 -0.51 9.00 -5.17
N GLU A 87 -1.12 7.90 -4.74
CA GLU A 87 -2.37 7.95 -3.96
C GLU A 87 -2.19 8.72 -2.65
N LEU A 88 -1.05 8.58 -1.97
CA LEU A 88 -0.75 9.33 -0.74
C LEU A 88 -0.58 10.82 -1.00
N MET A 89 0.09 11.20 -2.09
CA MET A 89 0.27 12.61 -2.48
C MET A 89 -1.03 13.25 -3.00
N HIS A 90 -1.96 12.45 -3.51
CA HIS A 90 -3.27 12.90 -3.99
C HIS A 90 -4.32 13.02 -2.89
N ILE A 91 -4.00 12.70 -1.63
CA ILE A 91 -4.89 12.99 -0.50
C ILE A 91 -5.07 14.51 -0.43
N GLN A 92 -6.16 14.99 -1.02
CA GLN A 92 -6.53 16.39 -0.94
C GLN A 92 -6.77 16.71 0.52
N ASN A 93 -6.05 17.70 1.06
CA ASN A 93 -6.40 18.31 2.32
C ASN A 93 -7.87 18.76 2.20
N VAL A 94 -8.80 18.07 2.86
CA VAL A 94 -10.24 18.43 2.97
C VAL A 94 -10.41 19.75 3.76
N SER A 95 -9.35 20.54 3.88
CA SER A 95 -9.25 21.75 4.67
C SER A 95 -8.82 22.94 3.81
N ARG A 96 -9.53 23.19 2.70
CA ARG A 96 -9.72 24.55 2.14
C ARG A 96 -11.12 24.65 1.56
N GLY A 97 -12.05 25.21 2.35
CA GLY A 97 -13.42 25.45 1.93
C GLY A 97 -13.52 26.46 0.77
N GLY A 98 -14.53 26.28 -0.06
CA GLY A 98 -14.94 27.21 -1.11
C GLY A 98 -16.36 26.91 -1.55
N ASN A 99 -17.28 27.81 -1.19
CA ASN A 99 -18.61 27.94 -1.76
C ASN A 99 -18.50 27.94 -3.30
N ASP A 100 -19.17 27.01 -3.99
CA ASP A 100 -19.55 27.26 -5.38
C ASP A 100 -20.93 26.65 -5.63
N GLY A 101 -21.91 27.54 -5.80
CA GLY A 101 -23.25 27.18 -6.19
C GLY A 101 -23.28 26.83 -7.66
N SER A 102 -23.44 25.55 -7.99
CA SER A 102 -24.03 25.14 -9.25
C SER A 102 -24.71 23.79 -9.06
N GLY A 103 -26.04 23.81 -9.06
CA GLY A 103 -26.87 22.67 -8.72
C GLY A 103 -26.93 21.64 -9.84
N VAL A 104 -26.79 20.37 -9.47
CA VAL A 104 -27.42 19.24 -10.15
C VAL A 104 -27.88 18.24 -9.10
N ASN A 105 -29.18 17.97 -9.08
CA ASN A 105 -29.83 17.02 -8.19
C ASN A 105 -29.73 15.61 -8.79
N THR A 106 -29.10 14.66 -8.10
CA THR A 106 -29.52 13.24 -8.17
C THR A 106 -29.31 12.57 -6.81
N SER A 107 -30.34 11.87 -6.39
CA SER A 107 -30.60 11.33 -5.07
C SER A 107 -29.90 9.99 -4.80
N SER A 108 -29.52 9.78 -3.53
CA SER A 108 -29.10 8.55 -2.86
C SER A 108 -27.58 8.26 -2.81
N LEU A 109 -26.91 8.79 -1.79
CA LEU A 109 -26.62 8.04 -0.57
C LEU A 109 -26.16 9.04 0.50
N ALA A 110 -26.56 8.78 1.74
CA ALA A 110 -26.42 9.66 2.89
C ALA A 110 -25.02 10.29 3.03
N GLN A 111 -24.99 11.63 3.12
CA GLN A 111 -23.90 12.38 3.72
C GLN A 111 -23.76 11.95 5.18
N CYS A 112 -22.87 10.98 5.42
CA CYS A 112 -22.29 10.77 6.73
C CYS A 112 -21.20 11.84 6.90
N THR A 113 -21.53 12.94 7.58
CA THR A 113 -20.54 13.90 8.10
C THR A 113 -19.75 13.23 9.22
N HIS A 114 -18.89 12.28 8.85
CA HIS A 114 -17.76 11.87 9.68
C HIS A 114 -16.61 12.81 9.32
N GLN A 115 -16.05 13.53 10.30
CA GLN A 115 -14.71 14.08 10.13
C GLN A 115 -13.82 12.88 9.78
N GLN A 116 -13.42 12.77 8.51
CA GLN A 116 -12.57 11.66 8.08
C GLN A 116 -11.20 11.89 8.74
N GLY A 117 -10.82 10.97 9.62
CA GLY A 117 -9.51 11.03 10.24
C GLY A 117 -8.42 10.84 9.18
N TRP A 118 -7.20 11.30 9.47
CA TRP A 118 -6.06 11.03 8.59
C TRP A 118 -5.90 9.53 8.32
N GLU A 119 -6.23 8.69 9.31
CA GLU A 119 -6.25 7.22 9.20
C GLU A 119 -7.15 6.73 8.07
N ASP A 120 -8.38 7.23 7.96
CA ASP A 120 -9.33 6.87 6.91
C ASP A 120 -8.83 7.27 5.52
N LEU A 121 -8.18 8.43 5.43
CA LEU A 121 -7.61 8.95 4.19
C LEU A 121 -6.44 8.08 3.72
N ILE A 122 -5.52 7.73 4.63
CA ILE A 122 -4.41 6.83 4.33
C ILE A 122 -4.94 5.44 3.96
N GLN A 123 -5.90 4.89 4.70
CA GLN A 123 -6.48 3.59 4.39
C GLN A 123 -7.10 3.58 2.99
N ARG A 124 -7.80 4.65 2.60
CA ARG A 124 -8.37 4.80 1.25
C ARG A 124 -7.28 4.86 0.18
N ALA A 125 -6.25 5.68 0.37
CA ALA A 125 -5.13 5.79 -0.55
C ALA A 125 -4.43 4.44 -0.77
N LEU A 126 -4.17 3.70 0.32
CA LEU A 126 -3.56 2.38 0.23
C LEU A 126 -4.50 1.37 -0.45
N LYS A 127 -5.80 1.39 -0.16
CA LYS A 127 -6.78 0.54 -0.85
C LYS A 127 -6.77 0.80 -2.36
N ASN A 128 -6.85 2.07 -2.76
CA ASN A 128 -6.81 2.46 -4.17
C ASN A 128 -5.51 2.02 -4.85
N SER A 129 -4.38 2.09 -4.14
CA SER A 129 -3.07 1.66 -4.66
C SER A 129 -3.07 0.17 -5.03
N PHE A 130 -3.66 -0.67 -4.18
CA PHE A 130 -3.79 -2.11 -4.44
C PHE A 130 -4.78 -2.39 -5.58
N GLU A 131 -5.88 -1.64 -5.67
CA GLU A 131 -6.83 -1.75 -6.79
C GLU A 131 -6.18 -1.35 -8.12
N ARG A 132 -5.35 -0.30 -8.13
CA ARG A 132 -4.56 0.10 -9.31
C ARG A 132 -3.52 -0.95 -9.69
N MET A 133 -2.88 -1.59 -8.71
CA MET A 133 -1.97 -2.71 -8.97
C MET A 133 -2.71 -3.90 -9.61
N ASP A 134 -3.86 -4.27 -9.09
CA ASP A 134 -4.67 -5.36 -9.64
C ASP A 134 -5.11 -5.02 -11.09
N GLN A 135 -5.56 -3.78 -11.33
CA GLN A 135 -5.86 -3.31 -12.69
C GLN A 135 -4.65 -3.37 -13.63
N ALA A 136 -3.45 -3.00 -13.17
CA ALA A 136 -2.22 -3.09 -13.97
C ALA A 136 -1.86 -4.55 -14.30
N ALA A 137 -2.00 -5.47 -13.32
CA ALA A 137 -1.78 -6.90 -13.54
C ALA A 137 -2.80 -7.49 -14.54
N LEU A 138 -4.05 -7.02 -14.51
CA LEU A 138 -5.12 -7.47 -15.40
C LEU A 138 -5.07 -6.80 -16.79
N GLY A 139 -4.48 -5.60 -16.91
CA GLY A 139 -4.67 -4.63 -18.00
C GLY A 139 -3.50 -4.43 -18.95
N ASN A 140 -2.44 -5.25 -18.93
CA ASN A 140 -1.25 -5.13 -19.81
C ASN A 140 -1.50 -5.47 -21.29
N CYS A 141 -2.58 -4.96 -21.89
CA CYS A 141 -2.84 -4.98 -23.33
C CYS A 141 -3.08 -3.55 -23.83
N SER A 142 -2.29 -3.13 -24.83
CA SER A 142 -2.41 -1.82 -25.50
C SER A 142 -3.60 -1.74 -26.48
N CYS A 143 -4.59 -2.60 -26.32
CA CYS A 143 -5.73 -2.73 -27.19
C CYS A 143 -6.93 -2.12 -26.46
N ASP A 144 -7.45 -1.00 -26.97
CA ASP A 144 -8.60 -0.23 -26.46
C ASP A 144 -9.94 -0.99 -26.40
N ARG A 145 -9.91 -2.33 -26.43
CA ARG A 145 -11.08 -3.17 -26.26
C ARG A 145 -11.30 -3.38 -24.76
N ALA A 146 -12.17 -2.56 -24.18
CA ALA A 146 -12.73 -2.72 -22.84
C ALA A 146 -13.64 -3.98 -22.69
N SER A 147 -13.35 -5.06 -23.41
CA SER A 147 -14.08 -6.32 -23.30
C SER A 147 -13.16 -7.42 -22.74
N ASN A 148 -13.74 -8.26 -21.89
CA ASN A 148 -13.08 -9.38 -21.20
C ASN A 148 -12.55 -10.50 -22.14
N ILE A 149 -12.43 -10.23 -23.44
CA ILE A 149 -12.18 -11.19 -24.54
C ILE A 149 -10.88 -10.86 -25.30
N CYS A 150 -10.10 -9.86 -24.89
CA CYS A 150 -8.83 -9.63 -25.57
C CYS A 150 -7.81 -10.76 -25.33
N ARG A 151 -7.46 -11.51 -26.38
CA ARG A 151 -6.47 -12.62 -26.40
C ARG A 151 -5.00 -12.17 -26.36
N CYS A 152 -4.78 -10.87 -26.42
CA CYS A 152 -3.52 -10.19 -26.13
C CYS A 152 -3.02 -10.37 -24.68
N ARG A 153 -3.90 -10.84 -23.79
CA ARG A 153 -3.59 -11.11 -22.39
C ARG A 153 -2.51 -12.17 -22.34
N SER A 154 -1.35 -11.85 -21.78
CA SER A 154 -0.35 -12.88 -21.50
C SER A 154 -0.99 -13.88 -20.52
N PHE A 155 -1.22 -15.10 -20.99
CA PHE A 155 -1.83 -16.19 -20.23
C PHE A 155 -1.22 -16.32 -18.83
N VAL A 156 0.08 -16.04 -18.74
CA VAL A 156 0.87 -16.07 -17.51
C VAL A 156 0.28 -15.15 -16.42
N TYR A 157 -0.15 -13.92 -16.74
CA TYR A 157 -0.74 -13.02 -15.75
C TYR A 157 -2.15 -13.45 -15.29
N ASN A 158 -2.90 -14.21 -16.10
CA ASN A 158 -4.23 -14.71 -15.71
C ASN A 158 -4.18 -15.84 -14.68
N ILE A 159 -3.07 -16.59 -14.65
CA ILE A 159 -2.87 -17.73 -13.74
C ILE A 159 -1.84 -17.43 -12.65
N SER A 160 -1.24 -16.24 -12.68
CA SER A 160 -0.28 -15.80 -11.67
C SER A 160 -0.94 -14.82 -10.72
N GLY A 161 -0.35 -14.70 -9.55
CA GLY A 161 -0.70 -13.66 -8.59
C GLY A 161 0.44 -13.48 -7.61
N SER A 162 0.25 -12.55 -6.70
CA SER A 162 1.22 -12.28 -5.65
C SER A 162 0.49 -11.90 -4.39
N THR A 163 1.05 -12.30 -3.24
CA THR A 163 0.78 -11.56 -2.01
C THR A 163 1.46 -10.20 -2.06
N ALA A 164 1.04 -9.29 -1.19
CA ALA A 164 1.73 -8.03 -0.97
C ALA A 164 1.59 -7.62 0.50
N ASN A 165 2.72 -7.50 1.18
CA ASN A 165 2.80 -6.91 2.52
C ASN A 165 3.67 -5.65 2.43
N VAL A 166 3.03 -4.49 2.57
CA VAL A 166 3.64 -3.17 2.41
C VAL A 166 3.71 -2.50 3.77
N ALA A 167 4.89 -2.01 4.14
CA ALA A 167 5.13 -1.20 5.32
C ALA A 167 5.57 0.22 4.91
N ILE A 168 4.89 1.21 5.46
CA ILE A 168 5.21 2.63 5.27
C ILE A 168 5.56 3.22 6.62
N LEU A 169 6.76 3.79 6.71
CA LEU A 169 7.32 4.32 7.94
C LEU A 169 7.37 5.84 7.86
N SER A 170 6.67 6.48 8.80
CA SER A 170 6.81 7.90 9.11
C SER A 170 7.61 8.07 10.40
N LEU A 171 7.88 9.31 10.80
CA LEU A 171 8.54 9.60 12.07
C LEU A 171 7.79 9.06 13.29
N HIS A 172 6.45 9.01 13.24
CA HIS A 172 5.61 8.69 14.40
C HIS A 172 4.74 7.45 14.24
N HIS A 173 4.59 6.95 13.01
CA HIS A 173 3.66 5.88 12.65
C HIS A 173 4.31 4.81 11.78
N ILE A 174 3.95 3.56 12.06
CA ILE A 174 4.18 2.40 11.20
C ILE A 174 2.83 2.01 10.61
N MET A 175 2.74 2.01 9.29
CA MET A 175 1.51 1.72 8.55
C MET A 175 1.71 0.46 7.73
N ILE A 176 0.92 -0.58 7.98
CA ILE A 176 1.00 -1.86 7.27
C ILE A 176 -0.24 -2.07 6.41
N ALA A 177 -0.04 -2.35 5.14
CA ALA A 177 -1.05 -2.78 4.19
C ALA A 177 -0.77 -4.22 3.76
N ASN A 178 -1.66 -5.14 4.12
CA ASN A 178 -1.52 -6.57 3.83
C ASN A 178 -2.57 -7.08 2.85
N CYS A 179 -2.13 -7.87 1.87
CA CYS A 179 -2.96 -8.65 0.98
C CYS A 179 -2.34 -10.04 0.76
N GLY A 180 -2.94 -11.08 1.36
CA GLY A 180 -2.48 -12.46 1.24
C GLY A 180 -1.95 -13.01 2.56
N ILE A 181 -1.02 -13.96 2.48
CA ILE A 181 -0.51 -14.71 3.64
C ILE A 181 0.89 -14.30 4.11
N SER A 182 1.51 -13.31 3.45
CA SER A 182 2.70 -12.62 3.98
C SER A 182 2.38 -11.87 5.28
N ARG A 183 3.41 -11.58 6.09
CA ARG A 183 3.20 -11.04 7.44
C ARG A 183 4.24 -10.02 7.90
N ALA A 184 3.78 -8.96 8.57
CA ALA A 184 4.59 -8.01 9.32
C ALA A 184 4.44 -8.22 10.84
N VAL A 185 5.57 -8.14 11.56
CA VAL A 185 5.63 -8.29 13.02
C VAL A 185 6.57 -7.21 13.58
N LEU A 186 6.12 -6.51 14.62
CA LEU A 186 6.93 -5.54 15.38
C LEU A 186 7.48 -6.20 16.64
N CYS A 187 8.78 -6.07 16.88
CA CYS A 187 9.37 -6.39 18.18
C CYS A 187 9.50 -5.11 19.02
N ARG A 188 8.92 -5.09 20.22
CA ARG A 188 9.06 -3.97 21.16
C ARG A 188 9.25 -4.50 22.58
N GLY A 189 10.36 -4.12 23.22
CA GLY A 189 10.69 -4.61 24.57
C GLY A 189 10.83 -6.13 24.66
N GLY A 190 11.39 -6.77 23.62
CA GLY A 190 11.56 -8.22 23.55
C GLY A 190 10.27 -9.01 23.27
N LYS A 191 9.14 -8.33 23.00
CA LYS A 191 7.85 -8.96 22.70
C LYS A 191 7.47 -8.75 21.23
N ALA A 192 6.95 -9.80 20.60
CA ALA A 192 6.42 -9.76 19.25
C ALA A 192 4.97 -9.29 19.23
N PHE A 193 4.66 -8.31 18.38
CA PHE A 193 3.35 -7.75 18.13
C PHE A 193 3.00 -7.92 16.65
N PRO A 194 1.95 -8.69 16.29
CA PRO A 194 1.55 -8.79 14.90
C PRO A 194 1.05 -7.43 14.39
N LEU A 195 1.58 -7.00 13.25
CA LEU A 195 1.14 -5.77 12.57
C LEU A 195 0.27 -6.06 11.34
N SER A 196 0.07 -7.33 11.01
CA SER A 196 -0.86 -7.75 9.97
C SER A 196 -1.48 -9.09 10.34
N GLN A 197 -2.64 -9.37 9.75
CA GLN A 197 -3.32 -10.66 9.84
C GLN A 197 -3.30 -11.34 8.46
N ASP A 198 -2.95 -12.63 8.43
CA ASP A 198 -2.96 -13.42 7.20
C ASP A 198 -4.40 -13.55 6.67
N HIS A 199 -4.58 -13.32 5.37
CA HIS A 199 -5.84 -13.60 4.69
C HIS A 199 -5.92 -15.07 4.27
N LYS A 200 -6.22 -15.93 5.24
CA LYS A 200 -6.42 -17.37 5.00
C LYS A 200 -7.88 -17.66 4.66
N VAL A 201 -8.12 -18.51 3.68
CA VAL A 201 -9.43 -19.12 3.46
C VAL A 201 -9.65 -20.15 4.58
N ILE A 202 -10.66 -19.95 5.40
CA ILE A 202 -11.11 -20.96 6.36
C ILE A 202 -12.02 -21.91 5.59
N LEU A 203 -11.50 -23.08 5.20
CA LEU A 203 -12.32 -24.16 4.67
C LEU A 203 -12.97 -24.87 5.86
N PHE A 204 -14.31 -24.85 5.91
CA PHE A 204 -15.11 -25.65 6.85
C PHE A 204 -15.39 -27.04 6.27
#